data_AF-E2SDV8-F1
#
_entry.id   AF-E2SDV8-F1
#
_cell.length_a   1.000
_cell.length_b   1.000
_cell.length_c   1.000
_cell.angle_alpha   90.00
_cell.angle_beta   90.00
_cell.angle_gamma   90.00
#
_symmetry.space_group_name_H-M   'P 1'
#
loop_
_entity.id
_entity.type
_entity.pdbx_description
1 polymer ?
#
loop_
_entity_poly.entity_id
_entity_poly.type
_entity_poly.pdbx_seq_one_letter_code
_entity_poly.pdbx_strand_id
1 'polypeptide(L)'
;MRLHRAGAEFYAYKITTTPPVAPTDWELSIDGGTTWADAQADGDYSVWLIAGPDYPGPGDNGGAEPAFTATDNTDVLVRLIDSPETVIWDAPQITIWS
;
A
#
# COMPACT_ATOMS: atom_id res chain seq x y z
N MET A 1 -2.42 -9.32 0.03
CA MET A 1 -0.99 -9.72 -0.04
C MET A 1 -0.63 -10.60 1.16
N ARG A 2 0.36 -11.51 1.04
CA ARG A 2 0.93 -12.26 2.18
C ARG A 2 2.31 -11.69 2.49
N LEU A 3 2.43 -10.94 3.58
CA LEU A 3 3.65 -10.23 3.95
C LEU A 3 4.38 -10.96 5.09
N HIS A 4 5.67 -11.23 4.90
CA HIS A 4 6.49 -11.83 5.95
C HIS A 4 6.71 -10.81 7.07
N ARG A 5 6.71 -11.27 8.33
CA ARG A 5 6.90 -10.39 9.49
C ARG A 5 8.17 -9.55 9.45
N ALA A 6 9.26 -10.12 8.96
CA ALA A 6 10.55 -9.43 8.83
C ALA A 6 10.81 -8.88 7.41
N GLY A 7 9.82 -8.95 6.52
CA GLY A 7 9.95 -8.52 5.12
C GLY A 7 9.38 -7.13 4.87
N ALA A 8 9.74 -6.56 3.72
CA ALA A 8 9.03 -5.45 3.11
C ALA A 8 8.74 -5.81 1.66
N GLU A 9 7.49 -5.62 1.22
CA GLU A 9 7.03 -6.00 -0.12
C GLU A 9 6.13 -4.91 -0.69
N PHE A 10 6.16 -4.76 -2.02
CA PHE A 10 5.24 -3.86 -2.70
C PHE A 10 3.83 -4.46 -2.72
N TYR A 11 2.90 -3.76 -2.08
CA TYR A 11 1.48 -3.95 -2.32
C TYR A 11 1.16 -3.36 -3.70
N ALA A 12 1.11 -4.20 -4.73
CA ALA A 12 0.79 -3.78 -6.09
C ALA A 12 -0.70 -4.02 -6.39
N TYR A 13 -1.39 -2.98 -6.84
CA TYR A 13 -2.81 -3.05 -7.15
C TYR A 13 -3.11 -2.36 -8.48
N LYS A 14 -3.66 -3.13 -9.43
CA LYS A 14 -4.10 -2.59 -10.72
C LYS A 14 -5.52 -2.07 -10.57
N ILE A 15 -5.67 -0.76 -10.68
CA ILE A 15 -6.95 -0.08 -10.59
C ILE A 15 -7.34 0.36 -12.00
N THR A 16 -8.57 0.07 -12.41
CA THR A 16 -9.06 0.43 -13.75
C THR A 16 -10.35 1.23 -13.61
N THR A 17 -10.33 2.45 -14.12
CA THR A 17 -11.45 3.39 -14.09
C THR A 17 -11.84 3.80 -15.51
N THR A 18 -13.01 4.43 -15.64
CA THR A 18 -13.43 5.08 -16.89
C THR A 18 -14.01 6.46 -16.53
N PRO A 19 -13.33 7.56 -16.89
CA PRO A 19 -12.07 7.64 -17.64
C PRO A 19 -10.87 7.04 -16.88
N PRO A 20 -9.78 6.64 -17.57
CA PRO A 20 -8.56 6.16 -16.92
C PRO A 20 -7.97 7.23 -15.99
N VAL A 21 -7.47 6.78 -14.84
CA VAL A 21 -6.75 7.59 -13.85
C VAL A 21 -5.31 7.06 -13.74
N ALA A 22 -4.33 7.94 -13.50
CA ALA A 22 -2.94 7.51 -13.44
C ALA A 22 -2.68 6.68 -12.16
N PRO A 23 -1.77 5.68 -12.20
CA PRO A 23 -1.46 4.88 -11.01
C PRO A 23 -0.96 5.69 -9.80
N THR A 24 -0.36 6.86 -10.03
CA THR A 24 0.11 7.77 -8.98
C THR A 24 -0.98 8.60 -8.32
N ASP A 25 -2.19 8.64 -8.86
CA ASP A 25 -3.29 9.49 -8.36
C ASP A 25 -4.13 8.78 -7.28
N TRP A 26 -3.61 7.67 -6.75
CA TRP A 26 -4.22 6.86 -5.72
C TRP A 26 -3.42 6.93 -4.43
N GLU A 27 -4.11 6.80 -3.31
CA GLU A 27 -3.50 6.69 -1.99
C GLU A 27 -4.08 5.49 -1.24
N LEU A 28 -3.28 4.90 -0.37
CA LEU A 28 -3.61 3.70 0.40
C LEU A 28 -3.61 4.01 1.89
N SER A 29 -4.55 3.40 2.61
CA SER A 29 -4.58 3.40 4.07
C SER A 29 -4.66 1.98 4.61
N ILE A 30 -3.96 1.75 5.73
CA ILE A 30 -4.01 0.51 6.51
C ILE A 30 -4.55 0.72 7.93
N ASP A 31 -5.00 1.94 8.27
CA ASP A 31 -5.45 2.31 9.63
C ASP A 31 -6.90 2.82 9.65
N GLY A 32 -7.72 2.29 8.74
CA GLY A 32 -9.13 2.64 8.61
C GLY A 32 -9.36 4.04 8.04
N GLY A 33 -8.39 4.58 7.30
CA GLY A 33 -8.49 5.89 6.64
C GLY A 33 -8.04 7.06 7.51
N THR A 34 -7.31 6.80 8.60
CA THR A 34 -6.76 7.85 9.47
C THR A 34 -5.54 8.49 8.83
N THR A 35 -4.66 7.69 8.25
CA THR A 35 -3.51 8.12 7.46
C THR A 35 -3.53 7.48 6.08
N TRP A 36 -2.92 8.18 5.12
CA TRP A 36 -2.89 7.80 3.72
C TRP A 36 -1.51 8.06 3.13
N ALA A 37 -1.06 7.18 2.24
CA ALA A 37 0.19 7.32 1.53
C ALA A 37 -0.04 7.27 0.02
N ASP A 38 0.59 8.20 -0.70
CA ASP A 38 0.53 8.28 -2.16
C ASP A 38 1.14 7.04 -2.82
N ALA A 39 0.55 6.62 -3.93
CA ALA A 39 1.06 5.54 -4.74
C ALA A 39 2.33 5.93 -5.50
N GLN A 40 3.21 4.97 -5.67
CA GLN A 40 4.19 4.98 -6.75
C GLN A 40 3.63 4.22 -7.95
N ALA A 41 4.21 4.43 -9.13
CA ALA A 41 3.85 3.68 -10.34
C ALA A 41 4.86 2.56 -10.63
N ASP A 42 4.35 1.36 -10.91
CA ASP A 42 5.09 0.28 -11.56
C ASP A 42 4.27 -0.22 -12.76
N GLY A 43 4.56 0.34 -13.94
CA GLY A 43 3.72 0.15 -15.12
C GLY A 43 2.29 0.65 -14.90
N ASP A 44 1.31 -0.25 -15.04
CA ASP A 44 -0.12 0.05 -14.81
C ASP A 44 -0.56 -0.12 -13.34
N TYR A 45 0.36 -0.47 -12.44
CA TYR A 45 0.04 -0.73 -11.04
C TYR A 45 0.34 0.49 -10.17
N SER A 46 -0.58 0.76 -9.25
CA SER A 46 -0.31 1.58 -8.07
C SER A 46 0.40 0.69 -7.05
N VAL A 47 1.56 1.13 -6.56
CA VAL A 47 2.36 0.35 -5.62
C VAL A 47 2.71 1.13 -4.37
N TRP A 48 2.69 0.43 -3.24
CA TRP A 48 3.10 0.96 -1.93
C TRP A 48 4.03 -0.05 -1.26
N LEU A 49 5.19 0.40 -0.79
CA LEU A 49 6.08 -0.47 -0.03
C LEU A 49 5.53 -0.63 1.40
N ILE A 50 5.18 -1.86 1.76
CA ILE A 50 4.64 -2.19 3.09
C ILE A 50 5.64 -3.09 3.81
N ALA A 51 6.00 -2.71 5.03
CA ALA A 51 6.87 -3.49 5.91
C ALA A 51 6.06 -4.32 6.92
N GLY A 52 6.57 -5.50 7.26
CA GLY A 52 6.11 -6.26 8.41
C GLY A 52 6.65 -5.66 9.72
N PRO A 53 6.08 -6.06 10.88
CA PRO A 53 6.40 -5.46 12.18
C PRO A 53 7.85 -5.65 12.62
N ASP A 54 8.50 -6.70 12.12
CA ASP A 54 9.87 -7.08 12.48
C ASP A 54 10.87 -6.70 11.38
N TYR A 55 10.46 -5.89 10.39
CA TYR A 55 11.33 -5.40 9.33
C TYR A 55 12.41 -4.47 9.92
N PRO A 56 13.70 -4.77 9.73
CA PRO A 56 14.79 -4.01 10.36
C PRO A 56 15.03 -2.63 9.73
N GLY A 57 14.20 -2.22 8.77
CA GLY A 57 14.44 -1.06 7.92
C GLY A 57 15.33 -1.40 6.72
N PRO A 58 15.50 -0.45 5.79
CA PRO A 58 16.35 -0.62 4.60
C PRO A 58 17.86 -0.79 4.93
N GLY A 59 18.25 -0.53 6.19
CA GLY A 59 19.65 -0.48 6.62
C GLY A 59 20.42 0.67 5.96
N ASP A 60 21.74 0.67 6.11
CA ASP A 60 22.62 1.73 5.56
C ASP A 60 22.79 1.67 4.03
N ASN A 61 22.19 0.67 3.37
CA ASN A 61 22.33 0.46 1.93
C ASN A 61 21.40 1.33 1.07
N GLY A 62 20.69 2.29 1.69
CA GLY A 62 19.84 3.24 0.97
C GLY A 62 18.60 2.64 0.30
N GLY A 63 18.07 1.54 0.86
CA GLY A 63 16.78 1.00 0.42
C GLY A 63 15.63 1.99 0.67
N ALA A 64 14.50 1.78 0.01
CA ALA A 64 13.32 2.62 0.18
C ALA A 64 12.69 2.45 1.57
N GLU A 65 12.30 3.57 2.17
CA GLU A 65 11.49 3.57 3.40
C GLU A 65 10.08 3.07 3.10
N PRO A 66 9.51 2.19 3.93
CA PRO A 66 8.15 1.72 3.74
C PRO A 66 7.15 2.85 3.98
N ALA A 67 6.09 2.88 3.18
CA ALA A 67 4.96 3.78 3.38
C ALA A 67 4.23 3.47 4.70
N PHE A 68 4.14 2.17 5.04
CA PHE A 68 3.51 1.70 6.26
C PHE A 68 4.22 0.48 6.85
N THR A 69 4.04 0.29 8.16
CA THR A 69 4.33 -0.97 8.86
C THR A 69 3.00 -1.62 9.24
N ALA A 70 2.70 -2.78 8.67
CA ALA A 70 1.51 -3.56 9.01
C ALA A 70 1.84 -4.53 10.16
N THR A 71 1.27 -4.31 11.34
CA THR A 71 1.59 -5.12 12.54
C THR A 71 0.80 -6.42 12.63
N ASP A 72 -0.36 -6.46 12.00
CA ASP A 72 -1.33 -7.55 12.04
C ASP A 72 -1.97 -7.75 10.66
N ASN A 73 -2.92 -8.68 10.56
CA ASN A 73 -3.75 -8.77 9.37
C ASN A 73 -4.61 -7.52 9.26
N THR A 74 -4.53 -6.85 8.12
CA THR A 74 -5.03 -5.49 7.97
C THR A 74 -5.84 -5.32 6.70
N ASP A 75 -7.06 -4.81 6.86
CA ASP A 75 -7.89 -4.37 5.75
C ASP A 75 -7.28 -3.12 5.10
N VAL A 76 -7.37 -3.07 3.79
CA VAL A 76 -6.76 -2.01 2.98
C VAL A 76 -7.87 -1.15 2.40
N LEU A 77 -7.73 0.17 2.56
CA LEU A 77 -8.54 1.14 1.84
C LEU A 77 -7.69 1.78 0.76
N VAL A 78 -8.27 2.02 -0.40
CA VAL A 78 -7.64 2.77 -1.49
C VAL A 78 -8.60 3.85 -1.96
N ARG A 79 -8.12 5.06 -2.22
CA ARG A 79 -8.95 6.15 -2.73
C ARG A 79 -8.20 7.04 -3.72
N LEU A 80 -8.94 7.88 -4.44
CA LEU A 80 -8.37 8.92 -5.27
C LEU A 80 -7.90 10.10 -4.43
N ILE A 81 -6.71 10.64 -4.75
CA ILE A 81 -6.15 11.83 -4.09
C ILE A 81 -7.07 13.04 -4.28
N ASP A 82 -7.50 13.29 -5.52
CA ASP A 82 -8.34 14.45 -5.87
C ASP A 82 -9.84 14.25 -5.61
N SER A 83 -10.26 13.05 -5.19
CA SER A 83 -11.67 12.73 -4.90
C SER A 83 -11.75 11.69 -3.77
N PRO A 84 -11.39 12.08 -2.53
CA PRO A 84 -11.20 11.15 -1.41
C PRO A 84 -12.49 10.46 -0.94
N GLU A 85 -13.66 10.88 -1.42
CA GLU A 85 -14.93 10.17 -1.26
C GLU A 85 -15.04 8.90 -2.12
N THR A 86 -14.23 8.77 -3.16
CA THR A 86 -14.16 7.57 -4.01
C THR A 86 -13.23 6.55 -3.39
N VAL A 87 -13.78 5.72 -2.51
CA VAL A 87 -13.04 4.70 -1.75
C VAL A 87 -13.35 3.29 -2.26
N ILE A 88 -12.30 2.51 -2.48
CA ILE A 88 -12.32 1.07 -2.71
C ILE A 88 -12.20 0.39 -1.35
N TRP A 89 -13.26 -0.28 -0.92
CA TRP A 89 -13.36 -0.92 0.41
C TRP A 89 -13.00 -2.40 0.40
N ASP A 90 -12.95 -3.02 -0.77
CA ASP A 90 -12.76 -4.46 -0.98
C ASP A 90 -11.37 -4.78 -1.55
N ALA A 91 -10.39 -3.89 -1.32
CA ALA A 91 -9.01 -4.14 -1.70
C ALA A 91 -8.45 -5.38 -0.96
N PRO A 92 -7.59 -6.20 -1.60
CA PRO A 92 -7.01 -7.38 -0.97
C PRO A 92 -6.34 -7.10 0.39
N GLN A 93 -6.76 -7.84 1.42
CA GLN A 93 -6.18 -7.72 2.76
C GLN A 93 -4.66 -7.97 2.77
N ILE A 94 -3.92 -7.29 3.66
CA ILE A 94 -2.56 -7.67 4.03
C ILE A 94 -2.65 -8.74 5.12
N THR A 95 -2.02 -9.89 4.89
CA THR A 95 -1.96 -10.99 5.85
C THR A 95 -0.52 -11.22 6.27
N ILE A 96 -0.28 -11.22 7.57
CA ILE A 96 1.05 -11.33 8.16
C ILE A 96 1.36 -12.79 8.46
N TRP A 97 2.55 -13.26 8.06
CA TRP A 97 3.01 -14.62 8.32
C TRP A 97 4.44 -14.64 8.87
N SER A 98 4.73 -15.67 9.68
CA SER A 98 6.02 -15.89 10.37
C SER A 98 6.93 -16.85 9.63
#